data_AF-A0A7L1U278-F1
#
_entry.id   AF-A0A7L1U278-F1
#
_cell.length_a   1.000
_cell.length_b   1.000
_cell.length_c   1.000
_cell.angle_alpha   90.00
_cell.angle_beta   90.00
_cell.angle_gamma   90.00
#
_symmetry.space_group_name_H-M   'P 1'
#
loop_
_entity.id
_entity.type
_entity.pdbx_description
1 polymer ?
#
loop_
_entity_poly.entity_id
_entity_poly.type
_entity_poly.pdbx_seq_one_letter_code
_entity_poly.pdbx_strand_id
1 'polypeptide(L)'
;FRSLVLVLVLALTVRSSPHRKAGAPVRLREGCLNKNDPKFPTTVKVDIRISNSEGAFGMVHDVRNRSLAPWDYRLDEDPSRFPRVMADARCRLSGCAGPRGREDRSLSSVPIRQEVLVLRRERRGCAPSYRLEKRLVTVGCTCVTPVTQHQS
;
A
#
# COMPACT_ATOMS: atom_id res chain seq x y z
N PHE A 1 51.39 52.48 45.82
CA PHE A 1 50.39 51.39 45.82
C PHE A 1 50.50 50.70 44.45
N ARG A 2 51.36 49.68 44.27
CA ARG A 2 51.28 48.29 44.78
C ARG A 2 49.93 47.61 44.44
N SER A 3 49.95 46.78 43.40
CA SER A 3 49.03 45.63 43.26
C SER A 3 49.82 44.45 42.67
N LEU A 4 49.72 43.29 43.33
CA LEU A 4 50.47 42.06 43.08
C LEU A 4 49.60 40.87 43.57
N VAL A 5 49.73 39.64 43.06
CA VAL A 5 50.65 39.12 42.02
C VAL A 5 49.80 38.60 40.82
N LEU A 6 49.96 37.48 40.09
CA LEU A 6 50.91 36.34 40.03
C LEU A 6 50.84 35.77 38.58
N VAL A 7 51.94 35.24 38.05
CA VAL A 7 51.93 34.41 36.82
C VAL A 7 51.82 32.94 37.24
N LEU A 8 50.81 32.22 36.75
CA LEU A 8 50.66 30.78 36.99
C LEU A 8 50.41 30.01 35.69
N VAL A 9 51.49 29.46 35.14
CA VAL A 9 51.44 28.45 34.08
C VAL A 9 51.27 27.08 34.72
N LEU A 10 50.13 26.42 34.49
CA LEU A 10 49.91 25.02 34.84
C LEU A 10 49.23 24.28 33.69
N ALA A 11 50.05 23.58 32.89
CA ALA A 11 49.56 22.68 31.85
C ALA A 11 49.12 21.35 32.47
N LEU A 12 47.82 21.11 32.60
CA LEU A 12 47.27 19.82 33.02
C LEU A 12 46.94 18.96 31.80
N THR A 13 47.96 18.29 31.27
CA THR A 13 47.82 17.29 30.18
C THR A 13 47.16 16.02 30.70
N VAL A 14 45.82 16.01 30.79
CA VAL A 14 45.05 14.80 31.14
C VAL A 14 45.10 13.81 29.98
N ARG A 15 46.08 12.90 30.01
CA ARG A 15 46.13 11.72 29.14
C ARG A 15 45.03 10.75 29.56
N SER A 16 43.97 10.62 28.75
CA SER A 16 43.02 9.52 28.83
C SER A 16 43.11 8.64 27.57
N SER A 17 43.37 7.35 27.78
CA SER A 17 43.54 6.32 26.75
C SER A 17 43.47 4.94 27.43
N PRO A 18 43.02 3.85 26.78
CA PRO A 18 42.45 3.75 25.43
C PRO A 18 40.98 3.30 25.42
N HIS A 19 40.45 3.02 24.22
CA HIS A 19 39.32 2.12 23.95
C HIS A 19 38.11 2.12 24.93
N ARG A 20 37.14 3.00 24.66
CA ARG A 20 35.79 2.49 24.39
C ARG A 20 35.64 2.25 22.90
N LYS A 21 35.78 0.99 22.47
CA LYS A 21 35.19 0.58 21.19
C LYS A 21 33.69 0.82 21.32
N ALA A 22 33.10 1.66 20.48
CA ALA A 22 31.65 1.68 20.33
C ALA A 22 31.23 0.25 19.94
N GLY A 23 30.40 -0.38 20.77
CA GLY A 23 29.99 -1.75 20.52
C GLY A 23 29.24 -1.81 19.20
N ALA A 24 29.73 -2.60 18.24
CA ALA A 24 28.92 -2.99 17.10
C ALA A 24 27.59 -3.57 17.64
N PRO A 25 26.42 -3.20 17.07
CA PRO A 25 25.13 -3.54 17.67
C PRO A 25 25.00 -5.05 17.87
N VAL A 26 25.02 -5.48 19.15
CA VAL A 26 25.16 -6.89 19.51
C VAL A 26 23.87 -7.64 19.19
N ARG A 27 23.91 -8.34 18.05
CA ARG A 27 23.12 -9.54 17.73
C ARG A 27 21.67 -9.60 18.25
N LEU A 28 20.78 -8.76 17.73
CA LEU A 28 19.35 -9.11 17.76
C LEU A 28 19.01 -10.13 16.64
N ARG A 29 19.66 -11.31 16.67
CA ARG A 29 19.48 -12.36 15.63
C ARG A 29 19.49 -13.80 16.15
N GLU A 30 19.33 -14.01 17.45
CA GLU A 30 19.33 -15.35 18.07
C GLU A 30 17.92 -15.82 18.52
N GLY A 31 16.86 -15.06 18.17
CA GLY A 31 15.44 -15.40 18.44
C GLY A 31 14.59 -15.75 17.22
N CYS A 32 15.16 -15.78 16.00
CA CYS A 32 14.42 -16.05 14.76
C CYS A 32 14.70 -17.48 14.24
N LEU A 33 14.11 -18.47 14.90
CA LEU A 33 14.23 -19.87 14.49
C LEU A 33 13.42 -20.14 13.21
N ASN A 34 14.07 -20.73 12.20
CA ASN A 34 13.39 -21.27 11.03
C ASN A 34 12.60 -22.52 11.44
N LYS A 35 11.36 -22.65 10.96
CA LYS A 35 10.50 -23.81 11.22
C LYS A 35 10.71 -24.86 10.11
N ASN A 36 10.58 -26.15 10.47
CA ASN A 36 10.79 -27.31 9.59
C ASN A 36 10.18 -27.15 8.19
N ASP A 37 10.92 -27.59 7.18
CA ASP A 37 10.64 -27.30 5.77
C ASP A 37 9.43 -28.11 5.23
N PRO A 38 8.30 -27.46 4.89
CA PRO A 38 7.10 -28.13 4.39
C PRO A 38 7.20 -28.40 2.88
N LYS A 39 6.50 -29.45 2.40
CA LYS A 39 6.40 -29.81 0.97
C LYS A 39 5.90 -28.67 0.06
N PHE A 40 5.25 -27.64 0.62
CA PHE A 40 4.99 -26.37 -0.05
C PHE A 40 5.33 -25.22 0.93
N PRO A 41 6.18 -24.24 0.54
CA PRO A 41 6.70 -23.23 1.46
C PRO A 41 5.60 -22.34 2.05
N THR A 42 5.63 -22.17 3.38
CA THR A 42 4.67 -21.28 4.09
C THR A 42 5.05 -19.80 4.04
N THR A 43 6.28 -19.49 3.64
CA THR A 43 6.77 -18.13 3.39
C THR A 43 7.66 -18.14 2.14
N VAL A 44 7.68 -17.03 1.40
CA VAL A 44 8.53 -16.85 0.21
C VAL A 44 9.31 -15.55 0.33
N LYS A 45 10.59 -15.56 -0.08
CA LYS A 45 11.41 -14.36 -0.18
C LYS A 45 11.25 -13.76 -1.58
N VAL A 46 10.77 -12.53 -1.65
CA VAL A 46 10.57 -11.79 -2.91
C VAL A 46 11.41 -10.52 -2.93
N ASP A 47 11.96 -10.18 -4.10
CA ASP A 47 12.52 -8.87 -4.41
C ASP A 47 11.43 -8.04 -5.11
N ILE A 48 10.96 -6.98 -4.47
CA ILE A 48 9.77 -6.23 -4.91
C ILE A 48 10.21 -4.90 -5.53
N ARG A 49 10.39 -4.90 -6.85
CA ARG A 49 10.77 -3.71 -7.62
C ARG A 49 9.50 -3.04 -8.17
N ILE A 50 9.06 -1.99 -7.51
CA ILE A 50 7.88 -1.20 -7.91
C ILE A 50 8.34 -0.12 -8.89
N SER A 51 8.06 -0.29 -10.18
CA SER A 51 8.11 0.81 -11.14
C SER A 51 6.90 1.72 -10.96
N ASN A 52 7.13 3.03 -11.02
CA ASN A 52 6.07 4.04 -10.90
C ASN A 52 5.37 4.22 -12.25
N SER A 53 4.04 4.24 -12.27
CA SER A 53 3.21 4.26 -13.49
C SER A 53 2.21 5.43 -13.50
N GLU A 54 2.68 6.62 -13.12
CA GLU A 54 1.87 7.86 -13.01
C GLU A 54 0.95 8.14 -14.21
N GLY A 55 1.38 7.81 -15.44
CA GLY A 55 0.56 7.98 -16.65
C GLY A 55 -0.72 7.13 -16.72
N ALA A 56 -0.86 6.06 -15.92
CA ALA A 56 -1.99 5.13 -16.00
C ALA A 56 -3.33 5.77 -15.59
N PHE A 57 -3.32 6.70 -14.62
CA PHE A 57 -4.56 7.30 -14.10
C PHE A 57 -5.24 8.24 -15.10
N GLY A 58 -4.47 8.92 -15.96
CA GLY A 58 -5.00 9.91 -16.91
C GLY A 58 -6.05 9.34 -17.86
N MET A 59 -5.79 8.16 -18.44
CA MET A 59 -6.73 7.49 -19.35
C MET A 59 -8.02 7.03 -18.63
N VAL A 60 -7.92 6.64 -17.36
CA VAL A 60 -9.04 6.11 -16.57
C VAL A 60 -10.06 7.22 -16.22
N HIS A 61 -9.62 8.46 -16.04
CA HIS A 61 -10.50 9.58 -15.73
C HIS A 61 -11.47 9.94 -16.86
N ASP A 62 -11.04 9.81 -18.12
CA ASP A 62 -11.84 10.10 -19.32
C ASP A 62 -12.98 9.09 -19.50
N VAL A 63 -12.65 7.79 -19.51
CA VAL A 63 -13.62 6.68 -19.70
C VAL A 63 -14.72 6.72 -18.65
N ARG A 64 -14.36 6.95 -17.37
CA ARG A 64 -15.28 6.97 -16.22
C ARG A 64 -16.46 7.93 -16.38
N ASN A 65 -16.21 9.11 -16.95
CA ASN A 65 -17.23 10.15 -17.14
C ASN A 65 -18.00 10.01 -18.46
N ARG A 66 -17.43 9.32 -19.46
CA ARG A 66 -18.01 9.13 -20.80
C ARG A 66 -18.74 7.78 -20.97
N SER A 67 -18.60 6.87 -20.02
CA SER A 67 -19.32 5.58 -20.00
C SER A 67 -20.84 5.78 -19.94
N LEU A 68 -21.58 4.92 -20.65
CA LEU A 68 -23.04 4.80 -20.51
C LEU A 68 -23.45 4.31 -19.11
N ALA A 69 -22.55 3.62 -18.41
CA ALA A 69 -22.67 3.30 -16.98
C ALA A 69 -21.57 4.06 -16.22
N PRO A 70 -21.74 5.36 -15.93
CA PRO A 70 -20.70 6.18 -15.32
C PRO A 70 -20.51 5.85 -13.84
N TRP A 71 -19.30 6.05 -13.31
CA TRP A 71 -18.96 5.76 -11.91
C TRP A 71 -18.18 6.89 -11.23
N ASP A 72 -18.12 6.85 -9.90
CA ASP A 72 -17.11 7.53 -9.10
C ASP A 72 -16.15 6.54 -8.46
N TYR A 73 -14.99 7.02 -7.99
CA TYR A 73 -14.05 6.22 -7.21
C TYR A 73 -14.13 6.62 -5.75
N ARG A 74 -14.42 5.65 -4.88
CA ARG A 74 -14.19 5.77 -3.44
C ARG A 74 -12.77 5.30 -3.15
N LEU A 75 -11.98 6.14 -2.50
CA LEU A 75 -10.63 5.77 -2.09
C LEU A 75 -10.68 4.97 -0.77
N ASP A 76 -10.02 3.82 -0.78
CA ASP A 76 -9.88 2.88 0.33
C ASP A 76 -8.41 2.89 0.76
N GLU A 77 -8.10 3.53 1.88
CA GLU A 77 -6.73 3.69 2.36
C GLU A 77 -6.44 2.80 3.59
N ASP A 78 -5.40 1.98 3.49
CA ASP A 78 -4.88 1.19 4.61
C ASP A 78 -3.36 1.39 4.74
N PRO A 79 -2.87 2.13 5.76
CA PRO A 79 -1.45 2.33 6.02
C PRO A 79 -0.66 1.06 6.36
N SER A 80 -1.33 -0.08 6.62
CA SER A 80 -0.70 -1.40 6.79
C SER A 80 -0.53 -2.17 5.47
N ARG A 81 -1.02 -1.65 4.34
CA ARG A 81 -1.13 -2.36 3.06
C ARG A 81 -0.29 -1.72 1.95
N PHE A 82 0.16 -2.56 1.01
CA PHE A 82 0.60 -2.14 -0.32
C PHE A 82 -0.31 -2.76 -1.40
N PRO A 83 -0.85 -1.97 -2.34
CA PRO A 83 -0.85 -0.50 -2.35
C PRO A 83 -1.66 0.09 -1.18
N ARG A 84 -1.19 1.23 -0.65
CA ARG A 84 -1.79 1.91 0.51
C ARG A 84 -3.20 2.40 0.17
N VAL A 85 -3.31 3.23 -0.86
CA VAL A 85 -4.59 3.70 -1.42
C VAL A 85 -5.02 2.74 -2.54
N MET A 86 -6.31 2.39 -2.55
CA MET A 86 -6.97 1.65 -3.63
C MET A 86 -8.23 2.40 -4.06
N ALA A 87 -8.57 2.36 -5.34
CA ALA A 87 -9.78 3.00 -5.86
C ALA A 87 -10.86 1.94 -6.12
N ASP A 88 -12.01 2.05 -5.45
CA ASP A 88 -13.17 1.17 -5.61
C ASP A 88 -14.30 1.94 -6.31
N ALA A 89 -14.63 1.51 -7.53
CA ALA A 89 -15.65 2.15 -8.36
C ALA A 89 -17.07 1.98 -7.80
N ARG A 90 -17.90 2.99 -8.00
CA ARG A 90 -19.30 3.07 -7.55
C ARG A 90 -20.14 3.65 -8.69
N CYS A 91 -21.03 2.86 -9.28
CA CYS A 91 -21.88 3.31 -10.38
C CYS A 91 -22.80 4.44 -9.91
N ARG A 92 -22.92 5.51 -10.71
CA ARG A 92 -23.74 6.70 -10.38
C ARG A 92 -25.23 6.50 -10.66
N LEU A 93 -25.55 5.61 -11.59
CA LEU A 93 -26.90 5.28 -12.06
C LEU A 93 -27.24 3.83 -11.68
N SER A 94 -28.53 3.50 -11.66
CA SER A 94 -29.00 2.11 -11.62
C SER A 94 -29.38 1.61 -13.01
N GLY A 95 -29.98 2.49 -13.83
CA GLY A 95 -30.06 2.33 -15.28
C GLY A 95 -28.76 2.72 -15.98
N CYS A 96 -28.83 3.05 -17.26
CA CYS A 96 -27.69 3.58 -18.04
C CYS A 96 -28.01 4.98 -18.60
N ALA A 97 -27.01 5.79 -18.90
CA ALA A 97 -27.19 7.05 -19.61
C ALA A 97 -27.56 6.78 -21.09
N GLY A 98 -28.77 7.16 -21.50
CA GLY A 98 -29.19 7.11 -22.90
C GLY A 98 -28.67 8.30 -23.72
N PRO A 99 -28.79 8.26 -25.07
CA PRO A 99 -28.20 9.27 -25.98
C PRO A 99 -28.61 10.73 -25.76
N ARG A 100 -29.67 10.98 -24.97
CA ARG A 100 -30.19 12.31 -24.63
C ARG A 100 -29.86 12.74 -23.18
N GLY A 101 -28.86 12.11 -22.56
CA GLY A 101 -28.41 12.41 -21.19
C GLY A 101 -29.39 12.02 -20.08
N ARG A 102 -30.48 11.33 -20.40
CA ARG A 102 -31.47 10.81 -19.45
C ARG A 102 -31.15 9.35 -19.10
N GLU A 103 -31.47 8.94 -17.87
CA GLU A 103 -31.35 7.54 -17.46
C GLU A 103 -32.38 6.67 -18.20
N ASP A 104 -31.90 5.65 -18.90
CA ASP A 104 -32.67 4.53 -19.44
C ASP A 104 -32.67 3.39 -18.42
N ARG A 105 -33.86 3.03 -17.95
CA ARG A 105 -34.10 1.98 -16.94
C ARG A 105 -34.53 0.64 -17.55
N SER A 106 -34.56 0.53 -18.89
CA SER A 106 -34.63 -0.76 -19.59
C SER A 106 -33.29 -1.50 -19.60
N LEU A 107 -32.21 -0.82 -19.17
CA LEU A 107 -30.85 -1.33 -19.02
C LEU A 107 -30.40 -1.25 -17.55
N SER A 108 -29.23 -1.79 -17.22
CA SER A 108 -28.68 -1.76 -15.86
C SER A 108 -27.19 -1.42 -15.83
N SER A 109 -26.80 -0.47 -14.98
CA SER A 109 -25.40 -0.23 -14.62
C SER A 109 -24.93 -1.28 -13.61
N VAL A 110 -23.95 -2.11 -13.99
CA VAL A 110 -23.41 -3.18 -13.14
C VAL A 110 -21.91 -3.00 -12.86
N PRO A 111 -21.44 -3.28 -11.63
CA PRO A 111 -20.03 -3.12 -11.24
C PRO A 111 -19.14 -4.22 -11.81
N ILE A 112 -18.11 -3.85 -12.58
CA ILE A 112 -17.04 -4.77 -12.99
C ILE A 112 -16.10 -4.98 -11.81
N ARG A 113 -15.95 -6.23 -11.37
CA ARG A 113 -15.07 -6.60 -10.25
C ARG A 113 -13.87 -7.42 -10.71
N GLN A 114 -12.72 -7.15 -10.11
CA GLN A 114 -11.47 -7.88 -10.33
C GLN A 114 -10.89 -8.32 -8.98
N GLU A 115 -10.37 -9.55 -8.91
CA GLU A 115 -9.53 -9.97 -7.79
C GLU A 115 -8.10 -9.48 -8.03
N VAL A 116 -7.54 -8.76 -7.06
CA VAL A 116 -6.15 -8.28 -7.09
C VAL A 116 -5.39 -8.75 -5.86
N LEU A 117 -4.08 -8.87 -5.99
CA LEU A 117 -3.20 -9.19 -4.88
C LEU A 117 -2.78 -7.92 -4.14
N VAL A 118 -2.79 -7.97 -2.81
CA VAL A 118 -2.28 -6.92 -1.93
C VAL A 118 -1.34 -7.53 -0.89
N LEU A 119 -0.36 -6.74 -0.43
CA LEU A 119 0.57 -7.13 0.62
C LEU A 119 0.20 -6.41 1.90
N ARG A 120 -0.03 -7.15 3.00
CA ARG A 120 -0.35 -6.59 4.31
C ARG A 120 0.77 -6.81 5.31
N ARG A 121 1.20 -5.75 5.99
CA ARG A 121 2.32 -5.75 6.93
C ARG A 121 1.87 -6.30 8.29
N GLU A 122 2.25 -7.54 8.58
CA GLU A 122 2.03 -8.17 9.88
C GLU A 122 3.21 -7.88 10.83
N ARG A 123 2.96 -7.91 12.14
CA ARG A 123 4.02 -7.85 13.17
C ARG A 123 4.30 -9.27 13.70
N ARG A 124 5.12 -10.06 13.00
CA ARG A 124 5.59 -11.38 13.48
C ARG A 124 7.10 -11.41 13.69
N GLY A 125 7.54 -11.63 14.92
CA GLY A 125 8.97 -11.73 15.26
C GLY A 125 9.73 -10.41 15.07
N CYS A 126 11.04 -10.50 14.83
CA CYS A 126 11.96 -9.35 14.80
C CYS A 126 12.08 -8.66 13.43
N ALA A 127 11.45 -9.17 12.37
CA ALA A 127 11.57 -8.68 11.00
C ALA A 127 10.22 -8.24 10.42
N PRO A 128 10.16 -7.25 9.51
CA PRO A 128 8.92 -6.89 8.82
C PRO A 128 8.37 -8.03 7.96
N SER A 129 7.36 -8.74 8.47
CA SER A 129 6.63 -9.78 7.74
C SER A 129 5.51 -9.19 6.89
N TYR A 130 5.33 -9.70 5.67
CA TYR A 130 4.19 -9.38 4.81
C TYR A 130 3.38 -10.64 4.51
N ARG A 131 2.06 -10.52 4.60
CA ARG A 131 1.09 -11.51 4.14
C ARG A 131 0.57 -11.11 2.77
N LEU A 132 0.52 -12.06 1.84
CA LEU A 132 -0.18 -11.90 0.58
C LEU A 132 -1.68 -12.14 0.80
N GLU A 133 -2.52 -11.21 0.40
CA GLU A 133 -3.98 -11.28 0.50
C GLU A 133 -4.63 -11.06 -0.87
N LYS A 134 -5.74 -11.74 -1.13
CA LYS A 134 -6.61 -11.49 -2.28
C LYS A 134 -7.67 -10.46 -1.90
N ARG A 135 -7.87 -9.42 -2.71
CA ARG A 135 -8.90 -8.39 -2.50
C ARG A 135 -9.75 -8.23 -3.76
N LEU A 136 -11.07 -8.32 -3.61
CA LEU A 136 -12.01 -8.02 -4.68
C LEU A 136 -12.22 -6.50 -4.75
N VAL A 137 -12.00 -5.90 -5.91
CA VAL A 137 -12.06 -4.45 -6.15
C VAL A 137 -12.99 -4.17 -7.32
N THR A 138 -13.82 -3.13 -7.22
CA THR A 138 -14.61 -2.66 -8.37
C THR A 138 -13.76 -1.73 -9.22
N VAL A 139 -13.47 -2.10 -10.48
CA VAL A 139 -12.57 -1.33 -11.35
C VAL A 139 -13.29 -0.25 -12.15
N GLY A 140 -14.57 -0.48 -12.46
CA GLY A 140 -15.47 0.42 -13.18
C GLY A 140 -16.89 -0.15 -13.22
N CYS A 141 -17.76 0.43 -14.04
CA CYS A 141 -19.10 -0.09 -14.29
C CYS A 141 -19.35 -0.26 -15.79
N THR A 142 -20.22 -1.19 -16.15
CA THR A 142 -20.68 -1.42 -17.53
C THR A 142 -22.20 -1.41 -17.60
N CYS A 143 -22.74 -1.14 -18.79
CA CYS A 143 -24.16 -1.20 -19.07
C CYS A 143 -24.52 -2.57 -19.62
N VAL A 144 -25.57 -3.21 -19.10
CA VAL A 144 -26.08 -4.51 -19.57
C VAL A 144 -27.59 -4.49 -19.76
N THR A 145 -28.08 -5.36 -20.65
CA THR A 145 -29.49 -5.74 -20.70
C THR A 145 -29.88 -6.51 -19.44
N PRO A 146 -31.07 -6.30 -18.84
CA PRO A 146 -31.55 -7.09 -17.72
C PRO A 146 -31.67 -8.57 -18.09
N VAL A 147 -31.54 -9.45 -17.11
CA VAL A 147 -31.76 -10.89 -17.30
C VAL A 147 -33.25 -11.16 -17.41
N THR A 148 -33.78 -11.16 -18.63
CA THR A 148 -35.11 -11.69 -18.91
C THR A 148 -35.09 -13.21 -18.68
N GLN A 149 -35.61 -13.68 -17.54
CA GLN A 149 -35.91 -15.10 -17.39
C GLN A 149 -37.07 -15.45 -18.31
N HIS A 150 -36.74 -16.08 -19.44
CA HIS A 150 -37.72 -16.69 -20.31
C HIS A 150 -38.23 -17.94 -19.57
N GLN A 151 -39.47 -17.89 -19.07
CA GLN A 151 -40.13 -19.06 -18.49
C GLN A 151 -40.60 -19.94 -19.65
N SER A 152 -39.78 -20.96 -19.96
CA SER A 152 -40.08 -22.07 -20.86
C SER A 152 -40.73 -23.23 -20.11
#